data_AF-A0A7Y4ZSU9-F1
#
_entry.id   AF-A0A7Y4ZSU9-F1
#
_cell.length_a   1.000
_cell.length_b   1.000
_cell.length_c   1.000
_cell.angle_alpha   90.00
_cell.angle_beta   90.00
_cell.angle_gamma   90.00
#
_symmetry.space_group_name_H-M   'P 1'
#
loop_
_entity.id
_entity.type
_entity.pdbx_description
1 polymer ?
#
loop_
_entity_poly.entity_id
_entity_poly.type
_entity_poly.pdbx_seq_one_letter_code
_entity_poly.pdbx_strand_id
1 'polypeptide(L)'
;MMNTLDAHVSKWNLLQHPFYQAWSQGTLPVSALQAYAREYGAFIATLPQGWIAVGDAASAEVEVEHARLWDQFAAALETRVVGQATTVQVAALVATAKQLFASKASALGALYAFEVQQPATAASKLEGLDTHYKVLPQGVRPYFVAHAEETCEKDMILTQIATLSAEDRLVCSAACETMSKALWDALTGLHPSC
;
A
#
# COMPACT_ATOMS: atom_id res chain seq x y z
N MET A 1 -8.43 -7.62 19.74
CA MET A 1 -7.27 -7.69 18.83
C MET A 1 -7.64 -7.22 17.45
N MET A 2 -8.66 -7.79 16.79
CA MET A 2 -9.24 -7.25 15.55
C MET A 2 -9.57 -5.75 15.72
N ASN A 3 -10.35 -5.42 16.76
CA ASN A 3 -10.65 -4.03 17.13
C ASN A 3 -9.43 -3.14 17.42
N THR A 4 -8.25 -3.70 17.70
CA THR A 4 -7.03 -2.92 17.97
C THR A 4 -6.27 -2.64 16.68
N LEU A 5 -6.15 -3.63 15.79
CA LEU A 5 -5.57 -3.43 14.46
C LEU A 5 -6.44 -2.49 13.62
N ASP A 6 -7.76 -2.71 13.62
CA ASP A 6 -8.73 -1.83 12.97
C ASP A 6 -8.64 -0.39 13.51
N ALA A 7 -8.40 -0.21 14.82
CA ALA A 7 -8.25 1.12 15.41
C ALA A 7 -6.96 1.83 14.93
N HIS A 8 -5.85 1.10 14.81
CA HIS A 8 -4.60 1.63 14.26
C HIS A 8 -4.76 2.06 12.80
N VAL A 9 -5.39 1.21 11.99
CA VAL A 9 -5.66 1.51 10.58
C VAL A 9 -6.64 2.67 10.46
N SER A 10 -7.71 2.71 11.26
CA SER A 10 -8.70 3.79 11.24
C SER A 10 -8.08 5.14 11.60
N LYS A 11 -7.16 5.17 12.58
CA LYS A 11 -6.40 6.36 12.97
C LYS A 11 -5.54 6.91 11.82
N TRP A 12 -5.05 6.04 10.95
CA TRP A 12 -4.19 6.36 9.81
C TRP A 12 -4.83 5.98 8.47
N ASN A 13 -6.15 6.17 8.37
CA ASN A 13 -6.91 5.78 7.19
C ASN A 13 -6.48 6.58 5.96
N LEU A 14 -5.86 5.93 4.98
CA LEU A 14 -5.27 6.58 3.83
C LEU A 14 -6.30 7.38 3.00
N LEU A 15 -7.57 6.95 2.96
CA LEU A 15 -8.63 7.71 2.28
C LEU A 15 -8.88 9.09 2.91
N GLN A 16 -8.55 9.29 4.19
CA GLN A 16 -8.67 10.57 4.87
C GLN A 16 -7.43 11.46 4.68
N HIS A 17 -6.35 10.94 4.08
CA HIS A 17 -5.16 11.73 3.82
C HIS A 17 -5.44 12.78 2.72
N PRO A 18 -4.96 14.03 2.84
CA PRO A 18 -5.15 15.09 1.83
C PRO A 18 -4.80 14.67 0.40
N PHE A 19 -3.79 13.81 0.24
CA PHE A 19 -3.35 13.29 -1.07
C PHE A 19 -4.46 12.48 -1.76
N TYR A 20 -5.13 11.57 -1.05
CA TYR A 20 -6.23 10.80 -1.63
C TYR A 20 -7.51 11.61 -1.77
N GLN A 21 -7.74 12.59 -0.89
CA GLN A 21 -8.82 13.57 -1.09
C GLN A 21 -8.62 14.40 -2.36
N ALA A 22 -7.39 14.86 -2.62
CA ALA A 22 -7.07 15.58 -3.84
C ALA A 22 -7.15 14.67 -5.08
N TRP A 23 -6.75 13.39 -4.96
CA TRP A 23 -6.92 12.41 -6.03
C TRP A 23 -8.39 12.25 -6.40
N SER A 24 -9.25 11.95 -5.41
CA SER A 24 -10.67 11.66 -5.62
C SER A 24 -11.45 12.87 -6.11
N GLN A 25 -10.99 14.09 -5.80
CA GLN A 25 -11.56 15.35 -6.29
C GLN A 25 -11.01 15.77 -7.66
N GLY A 26 -10.01 15.06 -8.20
CA GLY A 26 -9.38 15.40 -9.48
C GLY A 26 -8.48 16.64 -9.44
N THR A 27 -8.01 17.03 -8.25
CA THR A 27 -7.21 18.26 -8.05
C THR A 27 -5.71 18.00 -8.01
N LEU A 28 -5.27 16.73 -7.97
CA LEU A 28 -3.86 16.41 -8.16
C LEU A 28 -3.45 16.62 -9.63
N PRO A 29 -2.33 17.32 -9.90
CA PRO A 29 -1.78 17.37 -11.25
C PRO A 29 -1.25 15.98 -11.66
N VAL A 30 -1.24 15.67 -12.95
CA VAL A 30 -0.69 14.40 -13.48
C VAL A 30 0.77 14.18 -13.04
N SER A 31 1.55 15.24 -12.84
CA SER A 31 2.90 15.16 -12.30
C SER A 31 2.97 14.59 -10.87
N ALA A 32 1.94 14.79 -10.05
CA ALA A 32 1.83 14.16 -8.74
C ALA A 32 1.50 12.67 -8.85
N LEU A 33 0.65 12.29 -9.82
CA LEU A 33 0.36 10.87 -10.12
C LEU A 33 1.64 10.16 -10.59
N GLN A 34 2.44 10.82 -11.44
CA GLN A 34 3.75 10.33 -11.88
C GLN A 34 4.72 10.15 -10.70
N ALA A 35 4.82 11.14 -9.80
CA ALA A 35 5.65 11.04 -8.61
C ALA A 35 5.20 9.88 -7.70
N TYR A 36 3.89 9.71 -7.52
CA TYR A 36 3.33 8.60 -6.77
C TYR A 36 3.68 7.23 -7.39
N ALA A 37 3.43 7.06 -8.69
CA ALA A 37 3.75 5.82 -9.39
C ALA A 37 5.25 5.49 -9.31
N ARG A 38 6.11 6.50 -9.54
CA ARG A 38 7.58 6.35 -9.50
C ARG A 38 8.08 5.93 -8.13
N GLU A 39 7.73 6.71 -7.09
CA GLU A 39 8.32 6.58 -5.76
C GLU A 39 7.66 5.44 -4.97
N TYR A 40 6.32 5.41 -4.93
CA TYR A 40 5.57 4.44 -4.13
C TYR A 40 5.71 3.01 -4.67
N GLY A 41 6.03 2.84 -5.96
CA GLY A 41 6.38 1.55 -6.54
C GLY A 41 7.58 0.87 -5.86
N ALA A 42 8.51 1.65 -5.28
CA ALA A 42 9.62 1.08 -4.52
C ALA A 42 9.15 0.37 -3.24
N PHE A 43 8.03 0.80 -2.65
CA PHE A 43 7.38 0.11 -1.54
C PHE A 43 6.58 -1.11 -2.02
N ILE A 44 5.82 -0.99 -3.11
CA ILE A 44 5.09 -2.13 -3.71
C ILE A 44 6.03 -3.30 -4.00
N ALA A 45 7.23 -3.01 -4.54
CA ALA A 45 8.26 -4.03 -4.79
C ALA A 45 8.78 -4.76 -3.53
N THR A 46 8.42 -4.31 -2.32
CA THR A 46 8.79 -4.99 -1.06
C THR A 46 7.76 -6.00 -0.58
N LEU A 47 6.50 -5.92 -1.01
CA LEU A 47 5.40 -6.73 -0.47
C LEU A 47 5.59 -8.26 -0.61
N PRO A 48 6.19 -8.79 -1.70
CA PRO A 48 6.51 -10.21 -1.76
C PRO A 48 7.34 -10.71 -0.57
N GLN A 49 8.22 -9.86 -0.01
CA GLN A 49 9.05 -10.22 1.14
C GLN A 49 8.21 -10.40 2.41
N GLY A 50 7.16 -9.60 2.58
CA GLY A 50 6.21 -9.74 3.69
C GLY A 50 5.50 -11.08 3.64
N TRP A 51 4.97 -11.45 2.46
CA TRP A 51 4.28 -12.73 2.28
C TRP A 51 5.20 -13.95 2.46
N ILE A 52 6.45 -13.87 2.00
CA ILE A 52 7.46 -14.88 2.29
C ILE A 52 7.72 -15.00 3.79
N ALA A 53 7.82 -13.88 4.52
CA ALA A 53 8.09 -13.87 5.96
C ALA A 53 6.96 -14.52 6.78
N VAL A 54 5.72 -14.49 6.29
CA VAL A 54 4.59 -15.19 6.94
C VAL A 54 4.45 -16.65 6.50
N GLY A 55 5.25 -17.09 5.52
CA GLY A 55 5.28 -18.47 5.03
C GLY A 55 4.27 -18.75 3.91
N ASP A 56 3.85 -17.72 3.17
CA ASP A 56 2.88 -17.83 2.07
C ASP A 56 3.53 -17.47 0.74
N ALA A 57 4.18 -18.46 0.13
CA ALA A 57 4.86 -18.27 -1.16
C ALA A 57 3.89 -18.02 -2.32
N ALA A 58 2.67 -18.54 -2.25
CA ALA A 58 1.67 -18.34 -3.30
C ALA A 58 1.21 -16.86 -3.34
N SER A 59 0.89 -16.28 -2.19
CA SER A 59 0.56 -14.85 -2.11
C SER A 59 1.76 -13.96 -2.45
N ALA A 60 2.99 -14.39 -2.12
CA ALA A 60 4.18 -13.68 -2.56
C ALA A 60 4.34 -13.64 -4.10
N GLU A 61 3.98 -14.72 -4.81
CA GLU A 61 3.98 -14.75 -6.28
C GLU A 61 2.91 -13.84 -6.88
N VAL A 62 1.73 -13.78 -6.26
CA VAL A 62 0.66 -12.82 -6.63
C VAL A 62 1.17 -11.39 -6.51
N GLU A 63 1.83 -11.04 -5.40
CA GLU A 63 2.40 -9.71 -5.21
C GLU A 63 3.52 -9.35 -6.22
N VAL A 64 4.24 -10.34 -6.75
CA VAL A 64 5.19 -10.13 -7.85
C VAL A 64 4.44 -9.74 -9.14
N GLU A 65 3.28 -10.33 -9.42
CA GLU A 65 2.44 -9.93 -10.55
C GLU A 65 1.81 -8.55 -10.32
N HIS A 66 1.37 -8.24 -9.10
CA HIS A 66 0.88 -6.91 -8.73
C HIS A 66 1.95 -5.83 -8.90
N ALA A 67 3.21 -6.11 -8.57
CA ALA A 67 4.33 -5.21 -8.86
C ALA A 67 4.49 -4.95 -10.36
N ARG A 68 4.26 -5.94 -11.22
CA ARG A 68 4.27 -5.74 -12.69
C ARG A 68 3.09 -4.90 -13.18
N LEU A 69 1.90 -5.05 -12.59
CA LEU A 69 0.77 -4.16 -12.86
C LEU A 69 1.07 -2.72 -12.42
N TRP A 70 1.82 -2.54 -11.32
CA TRP A 70 2.29 -1.22 -10.90
C TRP A 70 3.32 -0.63 -11.88
N ASP A 71 4.25 -1.43 -12.39
CA ASP A 71 5.17 -1.00 -13.45
C ASP A 71 4.42 -0.54 -14.70
N GLN A 72 3.34 -1.23 -15.08
CA GLN A 72 2.45 -0.82 -16.16
C GLN A 72 1.76 0.52 -15.85
N PHE A 73 1.28 0.71 -14.62
CA PHE A 73 0.68 1.98 -14.18
C PHE A 73 1.69 3.14 -14.30
N ALA A 74 2.93 2.94 -13.83
CA ALA A 74 4.00 3.92 -13.98
C ALA A 74 4.32 4.22 -15.45
N ALA A 75 4.45 3.19 -16.28
CA ALA A 75 4.74 3.35 -17.70
C ALA A 75 3.61 4.08 -18.45
N ALA A 76 2.35 3.81 -18.13
CA ALA A 76 1.19 4.48 -18.70
C ALA A 76 1.08 5.96 -18.30
N LEU A 77 1.74 6.37 -17.21
CA LEU A 77 1.94 7.75 -16.80
C LEU A 77 3.23 8.37 -17.38
N GLU A 78 3.93 7.68 -18.28
CA GLU A 78 5.21 8.12 -18.85
C GLU A 78 6.32 8.28 -17.79
N THR A 79 6.29 7.44 -16.75
CA THR A 79 7.36 7.33 -15.75
C THR A 79 7.77 5.88 -15.53
N ARG A 80 8.66 5.62 -14.56
CA ARG A 80 9.11 4.27 -14.21
C ARG A 80 9.34 4.17 -12.71
N VAL A 81 9.12 3.01 -12.11
CA VAL A 81 9.45 2.77 -10.70
C VAL A 81 10.95 2.95 -10.48
N VAL A 82 11.32 3.59 -9.37
CA VAL A 82 12.72 3.70 -8.96
C VAL A 82 13.14 2.50 -8.13
N GLY A 83 14.37 2.01 -8.34
CA GLY A 83 14.93 0.95 -7.49
C GLY A 83 15.19 1.41 -6.05
N GLN A 84 15.31 2.72 -5.83
CA GLN A 84 15.42 3.34 -4.51
C GLN A 84 14.64 4.66 -4.50
N ALA A 85 13.69 4.78 -3.57
CA ALA A 85 12.91 5.99 -3.38
C ALA A 85 13.81 7.17 -2.98
N THR A 86 13.50 8.35 -3.52
CA THR A 86 14.20 9.61 -3.27
C THR A 86 13.39 10.55 -2.39
N THR A 87 12.06 10.44 -2.40
CA THR A 87 11.21 11.12 -1.41
C THR A 87 11.51 10.55 -0.03
N VAL A 88 11.93 11.42 0.90
CA VAL A 88 12.40 11.02 2.25
C VAL A 88 11.40 10.12 2.98
N GLN A 89 10.12 10.47 2.94
CA GLN A 89 9.06 9.71 3.61
C GLN A 89 8.79 8.36 2.94
N VAL A 90 8.93 8.27 1.61
CA VAL A 90 8.78 7.01 0.88
C VAL A 90 9.99 6.11 1.11
N ALA A 91 11.20 6.67 1.14
CA ALA A 91 12.41 5.94 1.52
C ALA A 91 12.32 5.40 2.97
N ALA A 92 11.75 6.19 3.88
CA ALA A 92 11.46 5.76 5.24
C ALA A 92 10.44 4.62 5.28
N LEU A 93 9.34 4.72 4.51
CA LEU A 93 8.36 3.63 4.36
C LEU A 93 9.02 2.34 3.87
N VAL A 94 9.86 2.40 2.82
CA VAL A 94 10.57 1.22 2.30
C VAL A 94 11.50 0.61 3.36
N ALA A 95 12.21 1.44 4.13
CA ALA A 95 13.07 0.98 5.22
C ALA A 95 12.25 0.32 6.35
N THR A 96 11.15 0.95 6.75
CA THR A 96 10.20 0.42 7.73
C THR A 96 9.62 -0.92 7.27
N ALA A 97 9.18 -1.04 6.02
CA ALA A 97 8.66 -2.28 5.47
C ALA A 97 9.67 -3.43 5.57
N LYS A 98 10.90 -3.20 5.09
CA LYS A 98 12.00 -4.19 5.18
C LYS A 98 12.29 -4.62 6.62
N GLN A 99 12.27 -3.67 7.56
CA GLN A 99 12.46 -4.00 8.98
C GLN A 99 11.30 -4.83 9.53
N LEU A 100 10.05 -4.45 9.23
CA LEU A 100 8.87 -5.15 9.75
C LEU A 100 8.66 -6.52 9.09
N PHE A 101 9.17 -6.74 7.88
CA PHE A 101 9.17 -8.05 7.22
C PHE A 101 10.25 -9.02 7.74
N ALA A 102 11.02 -8.65 8.77
CA ALA A 102 12.07 -9.51 9.33
C ALA A 102 11.56 -10.69 10.18
N SER A 103 10.30 -10.67 10.61
CA SER A 103 9.69 -11.76 11.41
C SER A 103 8.23 -11.97 11.05
N LYS A 104 7.71 -13.19 11.25
CA LYS A 104 6.31 -13.52 10.97
C LYS A 104 5.32 -12.60 11.70
N ALA A 105 5.52 -12.37 12.99
CA ALA A 105 4.61 -11.57 13.81
C ALA A 105 4.55 -10.11 13.34
N SER A 106 5.71 -9.47 13.12
CA SER A 106 5.77 -8.09 12.63
C SER A 106 5.30 -7.98 11.17
N ALA A 107 5.59 -8.97 10.33
CA ALA A 107 5.16 -9.00 8.94
C ALA A 107 3.63 -9.06 8.83
N LEU A 108 2.96 -9.91 9.62
CA LEU A 108 1.50 -9.98 9.65
C LEU A 108 0.85 -8.63 10.00
N GLY A 109 1.40 -7.91 11.00
CA GLY A 109 0.91 -6.59 11.36
C GLY A 109 1.12 -5.55 10.25
N ALA A 110 2.29 -5.57 9.62
CA ALA A 110 2.64 -4.68 8.53
C ALA A 110 1.79 -4.93 7.27
N LEU A 111 1.63 -6.19 6.86
CA LEU A 111 0.75 -6.57 5.75
C LEU A 111 -0.68 -6.16 6.05
N TYR A 112 -1.20 -6.47 7.25
CA TYR A 112 -2.56 -6.09 7.61
C TYR A 112 -2.82 -4.58 7.47
N ALA A 113 -1.87 -3.74 7.90
CA ALA A 113 -1.99 -2.29 7.80
C ALA A 113 -2.15 -1.78 6.36
N PHE A 114 -1.57 -2.49 5.39
CA PHE A 114 -1.67 -2.16 3.97
C PHE A 114 -2.88 -2.83 3.32
N GLU A 115 -2.97 -4.17 3.35
CA GLU A 115 -3.94 -4.94 2.55
C GLU A 115 -5.39 -4.65 2.95
N VAL A 116 -5.68 -4.39 4.23
CA VAL A 116 -7.05 -4.08 4.65
C VAL A 116 -7.59 -2.78 4.03
N GLN A 117 -6.70 -1.87 3.62
CA GLN A 117 -7.05 -0.59 3.01
C GLN A 117 -7.10 -0.66 1.48
N GLN A 118 -6.50 -1.68 0.87
CA GLN A 118 -6.34 -1.78 -0.58
C GLN A 118 -7.67 -1.74 -1.35
N PRO A 119 -8.72 -2.50 -0.97
CA PRO A 119 -9.98 -2.49 -1.72
C PRO A 119 -10.61 -1.10 -1.83
N ALA A 120 -10.73 -0.42 -0.69
CA ALA A 120 -11.37 0.89 -0.63
C ALA A 120 -10.51 1.98 -1.31
N THR A 121 -9.19 1.94 -1.11
CA THR A 121 -8.31 2.93 -1.74
C THR A 121 -8.17 2.70 -3.24
N ALA A 122 -8.14 1.45 -3.71
CA ALA A 122 -8.09 1.10 -5.12
C ALA A 122 -9.38 1.50 -5.84
N ALA A 123 -10.54 1.20 -5.25
CA ALA A 123 -11.84 1.62 -5.78
C ALA A 123 -11.93 3.16 -5.92
N SER A 124 -11.54 3.90 -4.88
CA SER A 124 -11.55 5.37 -4.94
C SER A 124 -10.57 5.94 -5.98
N LYS A 125 -9.39 5.33 -6.13
CA LYS A 125 -8.41 5.76 -7.15
C LYS A 125 -8.92 5.48 -8.55
N LEU A 126 -9.55 4.32 -8.78
CA LEU A 126 -10.16 3.94 -10.04
C LEU A 126 -11.30 4.89 -10.41
N GLU A 127 -12.19 5.20 -9.46
CA GLU A 127 -13.24 6.21 -9.66
C GLU A 127 -12.66 7.58 -10.02
N GLY A 128 -11.59 8.02 -9.35
CA GLY A 128 -10.89 9.25 -9.68
C GLY A 128 -10.32 9.24 -11.10
N LEU A 129 -9.67 8.14 -11.50
CA LEU A 129 -9.13 7.95 -12.86
C LEU A 129 -10.23 8.03 -13.92
N ASP A 130 -11.38 7.41 -13.66
CA ASP A 130 -12.50 7.37 -14.60
C ASP A 130 -13.35 8.63 -14.61
N THR A 131 -13.30 9.43 -13.55
CA THR A 131 -14.07 10.67 -13.45
C THR A 131 -13.27 11.89 -13.91
N HIS A 132 -12.04 12.04 -13.40
CA HIS A 132 -11.24 13.26 -13.53
C HIS A 132 -10.06 13.12 -14.50
N TYR A 133 -9.49 11.92 -14.63
CA TYR A 133 -8.30 11.68 -15.45
C TYR A 133 -8.58 10.84 -16.71
N LYS A 134 -9.78 11.01 -17.30
CA LYS A 134 -10.29 10.22 -18.45
C LYS A 134 -9.37 10.17 -19.66
N VAL A 135 -8.54 11.20 -19.84
CA VAL A 135 -7.60 11.30 -20.97
C VAL A 135 -6.35 10.44 -20.79
N LEU A 136 -6.10 9.92 -19.59
CA LEU A 136 -4.95 9.06 -19.33
C LEU A 136 -5.14 7.67 -19.99
N PRO A 137 -4.05 7.05 -20.48
CA PRO A 137 -4.10 5.75 -21.15
C PRO A 137 -4.77 4.66 -20.31
N GLN A 138 -5.35 3.65 -20.96
CA GLN A 138 -6.02 2.54 -20.26
C GLN A 138 -5.09 1.78 -19.29
N GLY A 139 -3.78 1.78 -19.56
CA GLY A 139 -2.77 1.13 -18.71
C GLY A 139 -2.67 1.67 -17.28
N VAL A 140 -3.33 2.80 -16.94
CA VAL A 140 -3.31 3.32 -15.56
C VAL A 140 -4.29 2.62 -14.61
N ARG A 141 -5.14 1.71 -15.11
CA ARG A 141 -6.27 1.10 -14.37
C ARG A 141 -6.03 -0.31 -13.83
N PRO A 142 -5.32 -1.23 -14.53
CA PRO A 142 -5.29 -2.65 -14.16
C PRO A 142 -4.90 -2.96 -12.71
N TYR A 143 -3.88 -2.28 -12.17
CA TYR A 143 -3.48 -2.46 -10.76
C TYR A 143 -4.65 -2.18 -9.80
N PHE A 144 -5.38 -1.09 -10.02
CA PHE A 144 -6.48 -0.69 -9.14
C PHE A 144 -7.73 -1.55 -9.36
N VAL A 145 -7.97 -2.07 -10.56
CA VAL A 145 -9.06 -3.03 -10.82
C VAL A 145 -8.82 -4.30 -10.01
N ALA A 146 -7.62 -4.89 -10.09
CA ALA A 146 -7.28 -6.10 -9.35
C ALA A 146 -7.51 -5.91 -7.83
N HIS A 147 -6.97 -4.83 -7.27
CA HIS A 147 -7.06 -4.59 -5.82
C HIS A 147 -8.44 -4.12 -5.34
N ALA A 148 -9.27 -3.52 -6.19
CA ALA A 148 -10.63 -3.13 -5.82
C ALA A 148 -11.55 -4.35 -5.64
N GLU A 149 -11.28 -5.43 -6.37
CA GLU A 149 -12.05 -6.68 -6.32
C GLU A 149 -11.47 -7.68 -5.31
N GLU A 150 -10.18 -7.58 -4.99
CA GLU A 150 -9.49 -8.51 -4.11
C GLU A 150 -9.73 -8.22 -2.63
N THR A 151 -10.53 -9.06 -1.96
CA THR A 151 -10.85 -8.88 -0.54
C THR A 151 -10.36 -10.00 0.37
N CYS A 152 -9.68 -11.02 -0.17
CA CYS A 152 -9.32 -12.23 0.57
C CYS A 152 -8.06 -12.09 1.43
N GLU A 153 -7.09 -11.26 1.04
CA GLU A 153 -5.79 -11.16 1.71
C GLU A 153 -5.91 -10.76 3.18
N LYS A 154 -6.76 -9.77 3.49
CA LYS A 154 -7.02 -9.37 4.88
C LYS A 154 -7.50 -10.56 5.73
N ASP A 155 -8.32 -11.44 5.18
CA ASP A 155 -8.91 -12.58 5.90
C ASP A 155 -7.88 -13.71 6.05
N MET A 156 -7.01 -13.90 5.06
CA MET A 156 -5.85 -14.79 5.15
C MET A 156 -4.89 -14.32 6.25
N ILE A 157 -4.58 -13.02 6.29
CA ILE A 157 -3.72 -12.41 7.31
C ILE A 157 -4.35 -12.56 8.70
N LEU A 158 -5.63 -12.24 8.87
CA LEU A 158 -6.34 -12.37 10.15
C LEU A 158 -6.38 -13.81 10.66
N THR A 159 -6.54 -14.79 9.75
CA THR A 159 -6.48 -16.22 10.08
C THR A 159 -5.12 -16.59 10.67
N GLN A 160 -4.02 -16.09 10.09
CA GLN A 160 -2.69 -16.32 10.63
C GLN A 160 -2.43 -15.56 11.94
N ILE A 161 -2.95 -14.34 12.09
CA ILE A 161 -2.84 -13.57 13.34
C ILE A 161 -3.52 -14.31 14.50
N ALA A 162 -4.64 -15.00 14.24
CA ALA A 162 -5.35 -15.76 15.26
C ALA A 162 -4.51 -16.91 15.85
N THR A 163 -3.52 -17.43 15.11
CA THR A 163 -2.65 -18.52 15.59
C THR A 163 -1.42 -18.04 16.37
N LEU A 164 -1.16 -16.73 16.42
CA LEU A 164 -0.01 -16.16 17.11
C LEU A 164 -0.12 -16.32 18.63
N SER A 165 1.04 -16.35 19.32
CA SER A 165 1.10 -16.28 20.78
C SER A 165 0.61 -14.93 21.31
N ALA A 166 0.38 -14.81 22.62
CA ALA A 166 0.00 -13.52 23.21
C ALA A 166 1.08 -12.43 23.02
N GLU A 167 2.36 -12.81 23.13
CA GLU A 167 3.50 -11.92 22.94
C GLU A 167 3.64 -11.48 21.48
N ASP A 168 3.58 -12.43 20.54
CA ASP A 168 3.65 -12.13 19.11
C ASP A 168 2.49 -11.24 18.65
N ARG A 169 1.33 -11.33 19.30
CA ARG A 169 0.18 -10.47 19.00
C ARG A 169 0.40 -9.02 19.41
N LEU A 170 1.22 -8.77 20.44
CA LEU A 170 1.66 -7.41 20.78
C LEU A 170 2.63 -6.87 19.73
N VAL A 171 3.58 -7.70 19.28
CA VAL A 171 4.51 -7.34 18.20
C VAL A 171 3.76 -7.04 16.90
N CYS A 172 2.81 -7.90 16.52
CA CYS A 172 1.93 -7.71 15.37
C CYS A 172 1.16 -6.40 15.47
N SER A 173 0.57 -6.10 16.62
CA SER A 173 -0.19 -4.85 16.79
C SER A 173 0.69 -3.60 16.69
N ALA A 174 1.89 -3.62 17.26
CA ALA A 174 2.82 -2.50 17.17
C ALA A 174 3.35 -2.29 15.74
N ALA A 175 3.62 -3.38 15.02
CA ALA A 175 4.00 -3.34 13.62
C ALA A 175 2.90 -2.77 12.73
N CYS A 176 1.64 -3.12 13.01
CA CYS A 176 0.48 -2.56 12.31
C CYS A 176 0.39 -1.04 12.47
N GLU A 177 0.50 -0.52 13.70
CA GLU A 177 0.51 0.94 13.92
C GLU A 177 1.68 1.62 13.21
N THR A 178 2.87 1.03 13.32
CA THR A 178 4.10 1.56 12.72
C THR A 178 3.99 1.65 11.20
N MET A 179 3.52 0.58 10.55
CA MET A 179 3.29 0.55 9.10
C MET A 179 2.20 1.54 8.70
N SER A 180 1.07 1.56 9.42
CA SER A 180 -0.05 2.47 9.11
C SER A 180 0.40 3.94 9.10
N LYS A 181 1.20 4.34 10.09
CA LYS A 181 1.80 5.69 10.13
C LYS A 181 2.78 5.93 8.98
N ALA A 182 3.64 4.96 8.66
CA ALA A 182 4.62 5.10 7.59
C ALA A 182 3.94 5.25 6.21
N LEU A 183 2.85 4.52 5.96
CA LEU A 183 2.02 4.66 4.76
C LEU A 183 1.42 6.07 4.66
N TRP A 184 0.89 6.59 5.77
CA TRP A 184 0.37 7.96 5.85
C TRP A 184 1.44 9.00 5.57
N ASP A 185 2.59 8.92 6.24
CA ASP A 185 3.70 9.86 6.08
C ASP A 185 4.26 9.84 4.65
N ALA A 186 4.29 8.67 3.99
CA ALA A 186 4.68 8.56 2.59
C ALA A 186 3.75 9.37 1.67
N LEU A 187 2.44 9.36 1.91
CA LEU A 187 1.51 10.21 1.18
C LEU A 187 1.73 11.69 1.48
N THR A 188 2.10 12.06 2.71
CA THR A 188 2.47 13.45 3.04
C THR A 188 3.69 13.90 2.23
N GLY A 189 4.71 13.05 2.11
CA GLY A 189 5.91 13.35 1.31
C GLY A 189 5.66 13.43 -0.20
N LEU A 190 4.58 12.82 -0.69
CA LEU A 190 4.18 12.84 -2.09
C LEU A 190 3.13 13.91 -2.41
N HIS A 191 2.53 14.52 -1.39
CA HIS A 191 1.59 15.61 -1.59
C HIS A 191 2.31 16.84 -2.13
N PRO A 192 1.88 17.40 -3.28
CA PRO A 192 2.41 18.66 -3.76
C PRO A 192 2.26 19.73 -2.67
N SER A 193 3.35 20.42 -2.35
CA SER A 193 3.27 21.61 -1.49
C SER A 193 2.52 22.70 -2.24
N CYS A 194 1.60 23.39 -1.55
CA CYS A 194 0.93 24.57 -2.08
C CYS A 194 1.92 25.71 -2.36
#